data_AF-A0A6M1PDS9-F1
#
_entry.id   AF-A0A6M1PDS9-F1
#
_cell.length_a   1.000
_cell.length_b   1.000
_cell.length_c   1.000
_cell.angle_alpha   90.00
_cell.angle_beta   90.00
_cell.angle_gamma   90.00
#
_symmetry.space_group_name_H-M   'P 1'
#
loop_
_entity.id
_entity.type
_entity.pdbx_description
1 polymer ?
#
loop_
_entity_poly.entity_id
_entity_poly.type
_entity_poly.pdbx_seq_one_letter_code
_entity_poly.pdbx_strand_id
1 'polypeptide(L)'
;MNCREAQNLIPLLWDAPPGNLERIALLQHISQCSYCTAEWEMWEESSRMIQDIKSEVSEERAEAVNARVMERIYLESPWLMPGDGKSPGRPGIFRRRISLWIACFLAIFLCSFLYFTLVQTPDNTTMAKSGIVPTGVAGATGDWQSVYPVESGGSQIVEPLVVSMGPTHPQYWMVLSMLGIALSIFSLTRLNRYRRH
;
A
#
# COMPACT_ATOMS: atom_id res chain seq x y z
N MET A 1 49.00 29.12 -5.04
CA MET A 1 47.67 29.56 -4.58
C MET A 1 47.73 30.99 -4.11
N ASN A 2 46.60 31.67 -4.15
CA ASN A 2 46.43 32.99 -3.56
C ASN A 2 46.08 32.87 -2.06
N CYS A 3 46.38 33.90 -1.26
CA CYS A 3 46.08 33.88 0.18
C CYS A 3 44.58 33.63 0.44
N ARG A 4 43.69 34.24 -0.35
CA ARG A 4 42.24 34.04 -0.21
C ARG A 4 41.80 32.60 -0.50
N GLU A 5 42.45 31.93 -1.45
CA GLU A 5 42.19 30.51 -1.73
C GLU A 5 42.68 29.65 -0.57
N ALA A 6 43.89 29.94 -0.05
CA ALA A 6 44.45 29.24 1.10
C ALA A 6 43.51 29.29 2.31
N GLN A 7 43.01 30.48 2.66
CA GLN A 7 42.10 30.70 3.78
C GLN A 7 40.81 29.87 3.67
N ASN A 8 40.22 29.81 2.49
CA ASN A 8 39.01 29.00 2.25
C ASN A 8 39.30 27.49 2.37
N LEU A 9 40.52 27.07 2.06
CA LEU A 9 40.94 25.67 2.08
C LEU A 9 41.35 25.20 3.47
N ILE A 10 41.79 26.09 4.37
CA ILE A 10 42.23 25.73 5.74
C ILE A 10 41.18 24.89 6.48
N PRO A 11 39.89 25.30 6.58
CA PRO A 11 38.88 24.51 7.29
C PRO A 11 38.53 23.20 6.59
N LEU A 12 38.60 23.17 5.26
CA LEU A 12 38.21 22.02 4.45
C LEU A 12 39.26 20.90 4.46
N LEU A 13 40.53 21.29 4.53
CA LEU A 13 41.68 20.37 4.43
C LEU A 13 42.33 20.09 5.79
N TRP A 14 41.74 20.56 6.89
CA TRP A 14 42.24 20.32 8.25
C TRP A 14 42.39 18.83 8.56
N ASP A 15 41.32 18.05 8.32
CA ASP A 15 41.26 16.60 8.56
C ASP A 15 41.62 15.78 7.31
N ALA A 16 42.10 16.42 6.24
CA ALA A 16 42.39 15.71 5.00
C ALA A 16 43.59 14.76 5.16
N PRO A 17 43.55 13.56 4.54
CA PRO A 17 44.64 12.60 4.62
C PRO A 17 45.95 13.18 4.05
N PRO A 18 47.12 12.74 4.55
CA PRO A 18 48.42 13.30 4.18
C PRO A 18 48.81 13.13 2.71
N GLY A 19 48.09 12.27 1.96
CA GLY A 19 48.31 12.08 0.51
C GLY A 19 47.57 13.06 -0.40
N ASN A 20 46.79 14.01 0.13
CA ASN A 20 46.04 14.95 -0.69
C ASN A 20 46.96 16.06 -1.23
N LEU A 21 47.07 16.16 -2.57
CA LEU A 21 47.90 17.15 -3.27
C LEU A 21 47.56 18.59 -2.88
N GLU A 22 46.27 18.88 -2.67
CA GLU A 22 45.81 20.23 -2.28
C GLU A 22 46.30 20.61 -0.89
N ARG A 23 46.36 19.63 0.03
CA ARG A 23 46.87 19.84 1.39
C ARG A 23 48.37 20.12 1.37
N ILE A 24 49.13 19.40 0.55
CA ILE A 24 50.58 19.62 0.40
C ILE A 24 50.84 21.02 -0.14
N ALA A 25 50.10 21.42 -1.18
CA ALA A 25 50.19 22.78 -1.71
C ALA A 25 49.88 23.81 -0.62
N LEU A 26 48.82 23.60 0.18
CA LEU A 26 48.39 24.54 1.22
C LEU A 26 49.49 24.74 2.27
N LEU A 27 50.07 23.65 2.76
CA LEU A 27 51.18 23.70 3.72
C LEU A 27 52.42 24.40 3.16
N GLN A 28 52.71 24.22 1.86
CA GLN A 28 53.78 24.95 1.19
C GLN A 28 53.51 26.46 1.12
N HIS A 29 52.25 26.88 0.93
CA HIS A 29 51.90 28.30 0.97
C HIS A 29 51.98 28.87 2.38
N ILE A 30 51.51 28.13 3.38
CA ILE A 30 51.57 28.52 4.81
C ILE A 30 53.02 28.72 5.26
N SER A 31 53.97 27.93 4.76
CA SER A 31 55.39 28.10 5.10
C SER A 31 56.05 29.35 4.49
N GLN A 32 55.41 29.96 3.47
CA GLN A 32 55.93 31.12 2.76
C GLN A 32 55.19 32.43 3.09
N CYS A 33 53.99 32.37 3.67
CA CYS A 33 53.14 33.52 3.92
C CYS A 33 52.81 33.68 5.40
N SER A 34 53.38 34.70 6.05
CA SER A 34 53.21 34.97 7.48
C SER A 34 51.75 35.17 7.91
N TYR A 35 50.91 35.77 7.06
CA TYR A 35 49.49 35.93 7.35
C TYR A 35 48.78 34.58 7.46
N CYS A 36 49.01 33.69 6.50
CA CYS A 36 48.39 32.37 6.50
C CYS A 36 48.99 31.47 7.60
N THR A 37 50.25 31.68 7.98
CA THR A 37 50.85 31.03 9.17
C THR A 37 50.13 31.42 10.45
N ALA A 38 49.91 32.72 10.69
CA ALA A 38 49.20 33.19 11.88
C ALA A 38 47.77 32.65 11.95
N GLU A 39 47.07 32.58 10.81
CA GLU A 39 45.74 31.98 10.75
C GLU A 39 45.78 30.49 11.08
N TRP A 40 46.72 29.75 10.51
CA TRP A 40 46.91 28.33 10.81
C TRP A 40 47.21 28.07 12.29
N GLU A 41 48.06 28.88 12.91
CA GLU A 41 48.37 28.80 14.34
C GLU A 41 47.12 29.05 15.21
N MET A 42 46.26 30.01 14.85
CA MET A 42 44.99 30.24 15.54
C MET A 42 44.05 29.03 15.45
N TRP A 43 44.00 28.35 14.30
CA TRP A 43 43.24 27.11 14.14
C TRP A 43 43.80 25.98 15.01
N GLU A 44 45.12 25.83 15.05
CA GLU A 44 45.80 24.83 15.88
C GLU A 44 45.55 25.06 17.37
N GLU A 45 45.65 26.32 17.82
CA GLU A 45 45.37 26.71 19.20
C GLU A 45 43.91 26.45 19.56
N SER A 46 42.97 26.83 18.69
CA SER A 46 41.53 26.59 18.90
C SER A 46 41.21 25.10 18.98
N SER A 47 41.79 24.29 18.09
CA SER A 47 41.63 22.84 18.09
C SER A 47 42.15 22.22 19.40
N ARG A 48 43.31 22.69 19.87
CA ARG A 48 43.88 22.27 21.15
C ARG A 48 42.99 22.65 22.33
N MET A 49 42.48 23.89 22.38
CA MET A 49 41.55 24.32 23.43
C MET A 49 40.28 23.44 23.47
N ILE A 50 39.72 23.09 22.30
CA ILE A 50 38.55 22.21 22.21
C ILE A 50 38.87 20.81 22.75
N GLN A 51 40.06 20.28 22.43
CA GLN A 51 40.51 18.99 22.95
C GLN A 51 40.72 19.04 24.47
N ASP A 52 41.27 20.13 25.01
CA ASP A 52 41.48 20.31 26.46
C ASP A 52 40.16 20.43 27.23
N ILE A 53 39.11 20.99 26.61
CA ILE A 53 37.76 21.09 27.20
C ILE A 53 37.03 19.74 27.14
N LYS A 54 37.48 18.80 26.30
CA LYS A 54 36.79 17.52 26.10
C LYS A 54 36.82 16.71 27.40
N SER A 55 35.71 16.76 28.14
CA SER A 55 35.50 15.91 29.30
C SER A 55 35.52 14.44 28.88
N GLU A 56 36.19 13.59 29.66
CA GLU A 56 36.12 12.15 29.49
C GLU A 56 34.65 11.71 29.53
N VAL A 57 34.15 11.24 28.39
CA VAL A 57 32.80 10.69 28.30
C VAL A 57 32.87 9.27 28.84
N SER A 58 32.14 8.99 29.92
CA SER A 58 31.98 7.62 30.41
C SER A 58 31.51 6.70 29.28
N GLU A 59 32.09 5.50 29.22
CA GLU A 59 31.76 4.46 28.24
C GLU A 59 30.24 4.19 28.22
N GLU A 60 29.59 4.17 29.39
CA GLU A 60 28.14 3.99 29.51
C GLU A 60 27.35 5.12 28.82
N ARG A 61 27.83 6.36 28.92
CA ARG A 61 27.21 7.51 28.23
C ARG A 61 27.46 7.44 26.71
N ALA A 62 28.64 6.99 26.29
CA ALA A 62 28.97 6.81 24.88
C ALA A 62 28.09 5.71 24.24
N GLU A 63 27.92 4.58 24.93
CA GLU A 63 27.03 3.50 24.52
C GLU A 63 25.57 3.95 24.46
N ALA A 64 25.09 4.70 25.46
CA ALA A 64 23.73 5.22 25.45
C ALA A 64 23.46 6.16 24.28
N VAL A 65 24.43 7.00 23.91
CA VAL A 65 24.34 7.87 22.73
C VAL A 65 24.39 7.04 21.45
N ASN A 66 25.31 6.08 21.34
CA ASN A 66 25.43 5.20 20.19
C ASN A 66 24.13 4.43 19.94
N ALA A 67 23.55 3.83 20.99
CA ALA A 67 22.28 3.11 20.91
C ALA A 67 21.14 4.00 20.38
N ARG A 68 21.04 5.25 20.87
CA ARG A 68 20.04 6.22 20.39
C ARG A 68 20.26 6.64 18.94
N VAL A 69 21.52 6.83 18.53
CA VAL A 69 21.87 7.15 17.14
C VAL A 69 21.51 6.00 16.22
N MET A 70 21.88 4.76 16.58
CA MET A 70 21.57 3.57 15.81
C MET A 70 20.06 3.34 15.71
N GLU A 71 19.31 3.51 16.80
CA GLU A 71 17.84 3.44 16.79
C GLU A 71 17.25 4.43 15.77
N ARG A 72 17.71 5.69 15.80
CA ARG A 72 17.25 6.71 14.85
C ARG A 72 17.60 6.36 13.41
N ILE A 73 18.83 5.90 13.16
CA ILE A 73 19.27 5.47 11.82
C ILE A 73 18.39 4.34 11.31
N TYR A 74 18.02 3.37 12.15
CA TYR A 74 17.15 2.27 11.76
C TYR A 74 15.71 2.70 11.49
N LEU A 75 15.22 3.75 12.17
CA LEU A 75 13.91 4.33 11.88
C LEU A 75 13.90 5.11 10.56
N GLU A 76 14.93 5.93 10.32
CA GLU A 76 15.05 6.74 9.11
C GLU A 76 15.44 5.91 7.88
N SER A 77 16.22 4.84 8.08
CA SER A 77 16.73 3.96 7.02
C SER A 77 16.45 2.47 7.31
N PRO A 78 15.20 2.00 7.13
CA PRO A 78 14.79 0.65 7.52
C PRO A 78 15.52 -0.49 6.78
N TRP A 79 16.14 -0.21 5.63
CA TRP A 79 16.89 -1.18 4.84
C TRP A 79 18.27 -1.52 5.41
N LEU A 80 18.72 -0.79 6.45
CA LEU A 80 20.05 -0.95 7.06
C LEU A 80 20.08 -1.95 8.23
N MET A 81 18.93 -2.54 8.58
CA MET A 81 18.81 -3.52 9.67
C MET A 81 19.56 -4.82 9.33
N PRO A 82 20.56 -5.24 10.13
CA PRO A 82 21.31 -6.47 9.88
C PRO A 82 20.44 -7.69 10.18
N GLY A 83 20.16 -8.48 9.14
CA GLY A 83 19.39 -9.71 9.26
C GLY A 83 17.91 -9.41 9.40
N ASP A 84 17.14 -9.82 8.39
CA ASP A 84 15.69 -9.73 8.38
C ASP A 84 15.13 -8.30 8.32
N GLY A 85 14.93 -7.78 7.09
CA GLY A 85 14.21 -6.53 6.77
C GLY A 85 12.74 -6.48 7.19
N LYS A 86 12.35 -7.16 8.27
CA LYS A 86 11.12 -6.96 9.00
C LYS A 86 11.21 -5.62 9.71
N SER A 87 10.66 -4.58 9.06
CA SER A 87 10.29 -3.29 9.66
C SER A 87 10.01 -3.41 11.17
N PRO A 88 10.73 -2.66 12.02
CA PRO A 88 10.50 -2.63 13.47
C PRO A 88 9.29 -1.73 13.75
N GLY A 89 8.11 -2.18 13.33
CA GLY A 89 6.89 -1.38 13.35
C GLY A 89 5.67 -2.22 13.63
N ARG A 90 5.69 -3.01 14.72
CA ARG A 90 4.55 -3.76 15.29
C ARG A 90 3.51 -4.31 14.29
N PRO A 91 3.88 -4.99 13.17
CA PRO A 91 2.90 -5.35 12.16
C PRO A 91 2.20 -6.69 12.47
N GLY A 92 2.72 -7.50 13.41
CA GLY A 92 2.23 -8.86 13.65
C GLY A 92 0.80 -8.94 14.16
N ILE A 93 0.45 -8.13 15.18
CA ILE A 93 -0.88 -8.19 15.81
C ILE A 93 -1.93 -7.58 14.88
N PHE A 94 -1.59 -6.49 14.19
CA PHE A 94 -2.50 -5.83 13.27
C PHE A 94 -2.75 -6.65 11.99
N ARG A 95 -1.71 -7.28 11.43
CA ARG A 95 -1.85 -8.21 10.29
C ARG A 95 -2.70 -9.42 10.64
N ARG A 96 -2.57 -9.98 11.87
CA ARG A 96 -3.42 -11.07 12.35
C ARG A 96 -4.88 -10.66 12.45
N ARG A 97 -5.16 -9.46 12.97
CA ARG A 97 -6.54 -8.93 13.03
C ARG A 97 -7.14 -8.75 11.64
N ILE A 98 -6.41 -8.15 10.70
CA ILE A 98 -6.89 -7.97 9.32
C ILE A 98 -7.07 -9.32 8.62
N SER A 99 -6.15 -10.27 8.82
CA SER A 99 -6.27 -11.61 8.26
C SER A 99 -7.52 -12.33 8.76
N LEU A 100 -7.90 -12.15 10.04
CA LEU A 100 -9.16 -12.68 10.59
C LEU A 100 -10.38 -12.03 9.94
N TRP A 101 -10.38 -10.71 9.72
CA TRP A 101 -11.47 -10.02 9.03
C TRP A 101 -11.62 -10.51 7.59
N ILE A 102 -10.52 -10.63 6.84
CA ILE A 102 -10.52 -11.13 5.46
C ILE A 102 -11.02 -12.58 5.42
N ALA A 103 -10.54 -13.44 6.33
CA ALA A 103 -11.00 -14.83 6.42
C ALA A 103 -12.50 -14.93 6.74
N CYS A 104 -13.01 -14.07 7.62
CA CYS A 104 -14.44 -14.01 7.95
C CYS A 104 -15.29 -13.63 6.74
N PHE A 105 -14.92 -12.57 6.00
CA PHE A 105 -15.64 -12.17 4.80
C PHE A 105 -15.55 -13.20 3.67
N LEU A 106 -14.40 -13.85 3.51
CA LEU A 106 -14.20 -14.92 2.53
C LEU A 106 -15.06 -16.15 2.87
N ALA A 107 -15.19 -16.50 4.15
CA ALA A 107 -16.05 -17.60 4.59
C ALA A 107 -17.53 -17.32 4.29
N ILE A 108 -18.02 -16.10 4.58
CA ILE A 108 -19.40 -15.71 4.25
C ILE A 108 -19.64 -15.77 2.74
N PHE A 109 -18.68 -15.30 1.94
CA PHE A 109 -18.75 -15.38 0.47
C PHE A 109 -18.78 -16.84 -0.03
N LEU A 110 -17.91 -17.72 0.50
CA LEU A 110 -17.91 -19.13 0.11
C LEU A 110 -19.20 -19.85 0.50
N CYS A 111 -19.75 -19.60 1.70
CA CYS A 111 -21.03 -20.16 2.11
C CYS A 111 -22.17 -19.68 1.19
N SER A 112 -22.19 -18.40 0.85
CA SER A 112 -23.13 -17.83 -0.13
C SER A 112 -22.99 -18.48 -1.51
N PHE A 113 -21.76 -18.69 -1.97
CA PHE A 113 -21.48 -19.27 -3.28
C PHE A 113 -21.86 -20.75 -3.33
N LEU A 114 -21.50 -21.53 -2.32
CA LEU A 114 -21.87 -22.95 -2.23
C LEU A 114 -23.37 -23.15 -2.09
N TYR A 115 -24.07 -22.27 -1.36
CA TYR A 115 -25.52 -22.30 -1.31
C TYR A 115 -26.13 -22.10 -2.71
N PHE A 116 -25.63 -21.13 -3.48
CA PHE A 116 -26.09 -20.87 -4.84
C PHE A 116 -25.80 -22.05 -5.79
N THR A 117 -24.63 -22.67 -5.69
CA THR A 117 -24.25 -23.75 -6.62
C THR A 117 -24.84 -25.11 -6.28
N LEU A 118 -25.11 -25.40 -5.00
CA LEU A 118 -25.57 -26.72 -4.55
C LEU A 118 -27.07 -26.78 -4.22
N VAL A 119 -27.65 -25.69 -3.71
CA VAL A 119 -29.07 -25.66 -3.28
C VAL A 119 -29.98 -25.12 -4.38
N GLN A 120 -29.43 -24.40 -5.36
CA GLN A 120 -30.21 -23.93 -6.52
C GLN A 120 -30.28 -25.00 -7.60
N THR A 121 -30.98 -26.10 -7.32
CA THR A 121 -31.61 -26.90 -8.37
C THR A 121 -32.83 -26.12 -8.89
N PRO A 122 -32.94 -25.87 -10.20
CA PRO A 122 -34.15 -25.28 -10.74
C PRO A 122 -35.23 -26.35 -10.88
N ASP A 123 -35.97 -26.64 -9.82
CA ASP A 123 -37.34 -27.15 -9.96
C ASP A 123 -38.34 -26.01 -10.23
N ASN A 124 -37.87 -24.77 -10.32
CA ASN A 124 -38.73 -23.61 -10.60
C ASN A 124 -38.10 -22.60 -11.57
N THR A 125 -37.40 -23.07 -12.61
CA THR A 125 -37.52 -22.34 -13.88
C THR A 125 -38.87 -22.72 -14.46
N THR A 126 -39.95 -22.12 -13.95
CA THR A 126 -41.17 -22.02 -14.73
C THR A 126 -40.73 -21.45 -16.06
N MET A 127 -40.80 -22.31 -17.09
CA MET A 127 -40.52 -21.97 -18.47
C MET A 127 -40.88 -20.50 -18.67
N ALA A 128 -39.93 -19.69 -19.13
CA ALA A 128 -40.31 -18.46 -19.79
C ALA A 128 -41.29 -18.90 -20.88
N LYS A 129 -42.59 -18.75 -20.61
CA LYS A 129 -43.69 -19.08 -21.50
C LYS A 129 -43.65 -17.99 -22.56
N SER A 130 -42.62 -18.06 -23.39
CA SER A 130 -42.50 -17.29 -24.60
C SER A 130 -43.77 -17.61 -25.38
N GLY A 131 -44.57 -16.59 -25.66
CA GLY A 131 -45.78 -16.69 -26.48
C GLY A 131 -45.47 -16.96 -27.95
N ILE A 132 -44.50 -17.83 -28.22
CA ILE A 132 -44.24 -18.37 -29.54
C ILE A 132 -45.12 -19.62 -29.64
N VAL A 133 -46.33 -19.41 -30.13
CA VAL A 133 -47.13 -20.51 -30.64
C VAL A 133 -46.37 -21.07 -31.85
N PRO A 134 -46.11 -22.38 -31.94
CA PRO A 134 -45.48 -22.94 -33.14
C PRO A 134 -46.41 -22.69 -34.32
N THR A 135 -45.99 -21.85 -35.26
CA THR A 135 -46.72 -21.64 -36.51
C THR A 135 -46.66 -22.95 -37.30
N GLY A 136 -47.81 -23.61 -37.43
CA GLY A 136 -47.93 -24.85 -38.19
C GLY A 136 -47.49 -24.67 -39.63
N VAL A 137 -46.64 -25.58 -40.11
CA VAL A 137 -46.29 -25.68 -41.52
C VAL A 137 -47.48 -26.30 -42.25
N ALA A 138 -48.02 -25.60 -43.25
CA ALA A 138 -49.15 -26.09 -44.03
C ALA A 138 -48.75 -27.34 -44.82
N GLY A 139 -49.23 -28.52 -44.39
CA GLY A 139 -49.02 -29.79 -45.08
C GLY A 139 -48.95 -31.04 -44.19
N ALA A 140 -48.80 -30.90 -42.87
CA ALA A 140 -48.78 -32.06 -41.97
C ALA A 140 -50.21 -32.44 -41.51
N THR A 141 -50.71 -33.57 -41.99
CA THR A 141 -51.91 -34.25 -41.45
C THR A 141 -51.55 -34.92 -40.13
N GLY A 142 -51.65 -34.17 -39.03
CA GLY A 142 -51.48 -34.67 -37.67
C GLY A 142 -52.38 -33.86 -36.75
N ASP A 143 -53.12 -34.55 -35.89
CA ASP A 143 -54.20 -34.02 -35.06
C ASP A 143 -53.73 -32.84 -34.18
N TRP A 144 -54.25 -31.64 -34.46
CA TRP A 144 -53.87 -30.42 -33.77
C TRP A 144 -54.74 -30.25 -32.51
N GLN A 145 -54.22 -30.66 -31.36
CA GLN A 145 -54.88 -30.40 -30.08
C GLN A 145 -54.37 -29.07 -29.50
N SER A 146 -55.06 -27.97 -29.81
CA SER A 146 -54.77 -26.65 -29.25
C SER A 146 -55.31 -26.55 -27.82
N VAL A 147 -54.42 -26.60 -26.83
CA VAL A 147 -54.79 -26.32 -25.43
C VAL A 147 -54.85 -24.80 -25.24
N TYR A 148 -56.03 -24.23 -25.46
CA TYR A 148 -56.36 -22.88 -24.99
C TYR A 148 -56.94 -22.98 -23.58
N PRO A 149 -56.46 -22.23 -22.58
CA PRO A 149 -57.24 -22.01 -21.38
C PRO A 149 -58.42 -21.11 -21.74
N VAL A 150 -59.63 -21.68 -21.67
CA VAL A 150 -60.89 -20.96 -21.81
C VAL A 150 -61.08 -20.10 -20.57
N GLU A 151 -61.07 -18.78 -20.73
CA GLU A 151 -61.81 -17.88 -19.85
C GLU A 151 -62.60 -16.86 -20.67
N SER A 152 -63.76 -16.54 -20.11
CA SER A 152 -64.94 -15.92 -20.68
C SER A 152 -64.76 -14.51 -21.24
N GLY A 153 -65.35 -14.29 -22.41
CA GLY A 153 -66.21 -13.14 -22.72
C GLY A 153 -65.67 -11.71 -22.50
N GLY A 154 -65.31 -11.05 -23.60
CA GLY A 154 -65.30 -9.58 -23.68
C GLY A 154 -64.06 -9.00 -24.35
N SER A 155 -64.25 -8.48 -25.58
CA SER A 155 -63.52 -7.39 -26.23
C SER A 155 -61.99 -7.29 -26.04
N GLN A 156 -61.29 -7.53 -27.14
CA GLN A 156 -59.97 -6.98 -27.48
C GLN A 156 -59.58 -5.71 -26.69
N ILE A 157 -58.55 -5.84 -25.85
CA ILE A 157 -57.37 -4.97 -25.80
C ILE A 157 -56.22 -5.90 -25.38
N VAL A 158 -55.27 -6.11 -26.30
CA VAL A 158 -54.00 -6.75 -25.98
C VAL A 158 -53.20 -5.72 -25.17
N GLU A 159 -53.18 -5.88 -23.85
CA GLU A 159 -52.34 -5.06 -22.99
C GLU A 159 -50.86 -5.41 -23.23
N PRO A 160 -50.00 -4.42 -23.55
CA PRO A 160 -48.62 -4.69 -23.87
C PRO A 160 -47.86 -5.05 -22.59
N LEU A 161 -47.26 -6.23 -22.62
CA LEU A 161 -45.98 -6.55 -21.98
C LEU A 161 -45.71 -5.83 -20.66
N VAL A 162 -46.52 -6.11 -19.63
CA VAL A 162 -46.05 -5.92 -18.25
C VAL A 162 -45.04 -7.02 -17.99
N VAL A 163 -43.79 -6.77 -18.40
CA VAL A 163 -42.65 -7.43 -17.78
C VAL A 163 -42.71 -7.03 -16.33
N SER A 164 -43.29 -7.90 -15.52
CA SER A 164 -43.00 -7.90 -14.10
C SER A 164 -41.51 -8.23 -13.98
N MET A 165 -40.68 -7.20 -13.99
CA MET A 165 -39.38 -7.21 -13.31
C MET A 165 -39.67 -7.22 -11.79
N GLY A 166 -40.47 -8.20 -11.34
CA GLY A 166 -40.44 -8.64 -9.95
C GLY A 166 -39.05 -9.20 -9.74
N PRO A 167 -38.34 -8.82 -8.67
CA PRO A 167 -36.94 -9.14 -8.51
C PRO A 167 -36.80 -10.66 -8.51
N THR A 168 -36.19 -11.21 -9.58
CA THR A 168 -36.00 -12.65 -9.78
C THR A 168 -35.05 -13.27 -8.75
N HIS A 169 -34.47 -12.45 -7.87
CA HIS A 169 -33.70 -12.87 -6.72
C HIS A 169 -33.94 -11.94 -5.51
N PRO A 170 -33.83 -12.42 -4.27
CA PRO A 170 -33.96 -11.58 -3.08
C PRO A 170 -32.91 -10.46 -3.12
N GLN A 171 -33.35 -9.21 -3.05
CA GLN A 171 -32.49 -8.00 -3.14
C GLN A 171 -31.31 -8.01 -2.14
N TYR A 172 -31.45 -8.76 -1.05
CA TYR A 172 -30.42 -8.94 -0.02
C TYR A 172 -29.11 -9.55 -0.55
N TRP A 173 -29.14 -10.39 -1.60
CA TRP A 173 -27.92 -10.97 -2.17
C TRP A 173 -27.08 -9.93 -2.93
N MET A 174 -27.74 -9.00 -3.62
CA MET A 174 -27.06 -7.86 -4.28
C MET A 174 -26.49 -6.88 -3.25
N VAL A 175 -27.22 -6.66 -2.15
CA VAL A 175 -26.72 -5.83 -1.04
C VAL A 175 -25.51 -6.47 -0.39
N LEU A 176 -25.50 -7.80 -0.22
CA LEU A 176 -24.37 -8.53 0.37
C LEU A 176 -23.11 -8.45 -0.50
N SER A 177 -23.22 -8.59 -1.83
CA SER A 177 -22.08 -8.50 -2.73
C SER A 177 -21.51 -7.08 -2.81
N MET A 178 -22.38 -6.07 -2.86
CA MET A 178 -21.99 -4.66 -2.80
C MET A 178 -21.27 -4.32 -1.49
N LEU A 179 -21.75 -4.85 -0.36
CA LEU A 179 -21.13 -4.64 0.94
C LEU A 179 -19.75 -5.32 1.02
N GLY A 180 -19.59 -6.51 0.45
CA GLY A 180 -18.30 -7.19 0.33
C GLY A 180 -17.28 -6.39 -0.49
N ILE A 181 -17.70 -5.82 -1.62
CA ILE A 181 -16.84 -4.97 -2.47
C ILE A 181 -16.51 -3.64 -1.76
N ALA A 182 -17.49 -2.99 -1.13
CA ALA A 182 -17.26 -1.76 -0.39
C ALA A 182 -16.25 -1.95 0.75
N LEU A 183 -16.35 -3.07 1.49
CA LEU A 183 -15.43 -3.38 2.57
C LEU A 183 -14.02 -3.77 2.07
N SER A 184 -13.90 -4.42 0.91
CA SER A 184 -12.58 -4.72 0.32
C SER A 184 -11.85 -3.45 -0.10
N ILE A 185 -12.57 -2.51 -0.74
CA ILE A 185 -12.03 -1.19 -1.12
C ILE A 185 -11.70 -0.38 0.14
N PHE A 186 -12.55 -0.39 1.16
CA PHE A 186 -12.28 0.30 2.42
C PHE A 186 -11.03 -0.25 3.14
N SER A 187 -10.84 -1.58 3.12
CA SER A 187 -9.66 -2.23 3.67
C SER A 187 -8.39 -1.83 2.90
N LEU A 188 -8.42 -1.88 1.57
CA LEU A 188 -7.29 -1.50 0.71
C LEU A 188 -6.92 -0.02 0.85
N THR A 189 -7.91 0.87 0.90
CA THR A 189 -7.68 2.31 1.07
C THR A 189 -7.08 2.64 2.44
N ARG A 190 -7.52 1.97 3.51
CA ARG A 190 -6.92 2.08 4.84
C ARG A 190 -5.47 1.59 4.85
N LEU A 191 -5.20 0.41 4.28
CA LEU A 191 -3.84 -0.12 4.15
C LEU A 191 -2.91 0.82 3.38
N ASN A 192 -3.39 1.42 2.30
CA ASN A 192 -2.59 2.31 1.47
C ASN A 192 -2.28 3.66 2.15
N ARG A 193 -3.19 4.16 2.99
CA ARG A 193 -2.95 5.38 3.80
C ARG A 193 -1.87 5.18 4.86
N TYR A 194 -1.81 4.02 5.50
CA TYR A 194 -0.81 3.73 6.53
C TYR A 194 0.57 3.36 5.97
N ARG A 195 0.70 3.08 4.66
CA ARG A 195 2.01 2.88 4.02
C ARG A 195 2.72 4.19 3.66
N ARG A 196 2.01 5.32 3.71
CA ARG A 196 2.53 6.65 3.34
C ARG A 196 2.84 7.54 4.55
N HIS A 197 2.57 7.08 5.76
CA HIS A 197 2.96 7.71 7.04
C HIS A 197 3.89 6.76 7.78
#